data_AF-A0A382LMU1-F1
#
_entry.id   AF-A0A382LMU1-F1
#
_cell.length_a   1.000
_cell.length_b   1.000
_cell.length_c   1.000
_cell.angle_alpha   90.00
_cell.angle_beta   90.00
_cell.angle_gamma   90.00
#
_symmetry.space_group_name_H-M   'P 1'
#
loop_
_entity.id
_entity.type
_entity.pdbx_description
1 polymer ?
#
loop_
_entity_poly.entity_id
_entity_poly.type
_entity_poly.pdbx_seq_one_letter_code
_entity_poly.pdbx_strand_id
1 'polypeptide(L)'
;MEIPKLFHPLLFSFFPTFYVYSQNIHVLMPTELLLPLLVISGSTVVGFIILEKILKNKIKVALILTLFLVLFFSYGHIYNILNDFTAEGFDLGKHRYLLIPFTAIFVSGIIYFLKTKRKLDNVTKITNVMSVAIMLIISMTVITNVLEGNFYGSQTLDYEENFLGMGSSQEFNPNDLFSNPSSKSIIDIQNMLRDNNLPDIYYIIPDEYGSYHGLKEFFNYDNSDFINYLKQKGFFVNEKSFANYPRTIQSVSSSLNMEYLDKITEQAGINSKSYHLLNEHISNNKVMSNMKSRDYIIVNVGSFWGPNMGFAKADVNLCEFKQINSNSLMNELLLSSMLGYIQERFTEQSRRDAILCAFDEL
;
A
#
# COMPACT_ATOMS: atom_id res chain seq x y z
N MET A 1 8.52 -42.32 -22.79
CA MET A 1 8.41 -41.59 -21.51
C MET A 1 8.22 -40.13 -21.87
N GLU A 2 7.04 -39.56 -21.61
CA GLU A 2 6.79 -38.14 -21.88
C GLU A 2 7.69 -37.27 -20.99
N ILE A 3 8.36 -36.29 -21.60
CA ILE A 3 9.12 -35.28 -20.86
C ILE A 3 8.09 -34.46 -20.05
N PRO A 4 8.18 -34.40 -18.71
CA PRO A 4 7.22 -33.64 -17.92
C PRO A 4 7.30 -32.17 -18.33
N LYS A 5 6.15 -31.56 -18.62
CA LYS A 5 6.06 -30.11 -18.87
C LYS A 5 6.51 -29.37 -17.61
N LEU A 6 7.24 -28.26 -17.75
CA LEU A 6 7.86 -27.53 -16.64
C LEU A 6 7.28 -26.11 -16.52
N PHE A 7 5.99 -26.01 -16.24
CA PHE A 7 5.31 -24.71 -16.12
C PHE A 7 5.19 -24.22 -14.67
N HIS A 8 5.38 -25.09 -13.67
CA HIS A 8 5.25 -24.69 -12.28
C HIS A 8 6.13 -23.49 -11.84
N PRO A 9 7.40 -23.32 -12.28
CA PRO A 9 8.17 -22.15 -11.84
C PRO A 9 7.53 -20.84 -12.29
N LEU A 10 6.98 -20.83 -13.51
CA LEU A 10 6.30 -19.66 -14.06
C LEU A 10 4.98 -19.40 -13.34
N LEU A 11 4.17 -20.43 -13.07
CA LEU A 11 2.92 -20.26 -12.32
C LEU A 11 3.17 -19.80 -10.87
N PHE A 12 4.21 -20.31 -10.20
CA PHE A 12 4.62 -19.81 -8.89
C PHE A 12 5.17 -18.37 -8.94
N SER A 13 5.69 -17.93 -10.08
CA SER A 13 6.10 -16.52 -10.26
C SER A 13 4.91 -15.57 -10.42
N PHE A 14 3.79 -16.08 -10.96
CA PHE A 14 2.54 -15.32 -11.08
C PHE A 14 1.76 -15.28 -9.75
N PHE A 15 1.82 -16.37 -8.98
CA PHE A 15 1.09 -16.55 -7.74
C PHE A 15 1.08 -15.33 -6.79
N PRO A 16 2.23 -14.79 -6.34
CA PRO A 16 2.22 -13.72 -5.34
C PRO A 16 1.54 -12.46 -5.86
N THR A 17 1.79 -12.10 -7.12
CA THR A 17 1.18 -10.94 -7.77
C THR A 17 -0.33 -11.07 -7.90
N PHE A 18 -0.82 -12.20 -8.42
CA PHE A 18 -2.26 -12.42 -8.55
C PHE A 18 -2.95 -12.57 -7.19
N TYR A 19 -2.28 -13.16 -6.20
CA TYR A 19 -2.84 -13.29 -4.86
C TYR A 19 -3.08 -11.93 -4.22
N VAL A 20 -2.03 -11.09 -4.10
CA VAL A 20 -2.13 -9.75 -3.49
C VAL A 20 -3.14 -8.89 -4.26
N TYR A 21 -3.12 -8.95 -5.60
CA TYR A 21 -4.11 -8.24 -6.41
C TYR A 21 -5.55 -8.73 -6.14
N SER A 22 -5.79 -10.04 -6.08
CA SER A 22 -7.15 -10.58 -5.88
C SER A 22 -7.77 -10.18 -4.53
N GLN A 23 -6.95 -9.97 -3.50
CA GLN A 23 -7.41 -9.47 -2.20
C GLN A 23 -7.68 -7.96 -2.21
N ASN A 24 -7.04 -7.21 -3.12
CA ASN A 24 -7.07 -5.75 -3.17
C ASN A 24 -7.70 -5.20 -4.47
N ILE A 25 -8.42 -6.04 -5.21
CA ILE A 25 -9.01 -5.72 -6.52
C ILE A 25 -10.00 -4.54 -6.47
N HIS A 26 -10.52 -4.23 -5.28
CA HIS A 26 -11.45 -3.14 -5.01
C HIS A 26 -10.77 -1.76 -4.89
N VAL A 27 -9.44 -1.71 -4.76
CA VAL A 27 -8.64 -0.46 -4.63
C VAL A 27 -7.49 -0.35 -5.63
N LEU A 28 -7.16 -1.43 -6.35
CA LEU A 28 -6.05 -1.46 -7.31
C LEU A 28 -6.55 -1.49 -8.75
N MET A 29 -5.93 -0.67 -9.60
CA MET A 29 -6.13 -0.73 -11.03
C MET A 29 -5.57 -2.03 -11.63
N PRO A 30 -6.24 -2.65 -12.62
CA PRO A 30 -5.71 -3.82 -13.32
C PRO A 30 -4.34 -3.59 -13.99
N THR A 31 -4.04 -2.34 -14.36
CA THR A 31 -2.74 -1.96 -14.95
C THR A 31 -1.58 -2.15 -13.98
N GLU A 32 -1.83 -2.12 -12.66
CA GLU A 32 -0.78 -2.35 -11.67
C GLU A 32 -0.20 -3.78 -11.72
N LEU A 33 -0.91 -4.75 -12.31
CA LEU A 33 -0.41 -6.11 -12.51
C LEU A 33 0.80 -6.19 -13.46
N LEU A 34 0.91 -5.27 -14.43
CA LEU A 34 1.87 -5.40 -15.53
C LEU A 34 3.31 -5.40 -15.05
N LEU A 35 3.70 -4.41 -14.24
CA LEU A 35 5.08 -4.26 -13.79
C LEU A 35 5.56 -5.44 -12.92
N PRO A 36 4.85 -5.84 -11.84
CA PRO A 36 5.26 -7.00 -11.05
C PRO A 36 5.26 -8.30 -11.84
N LEU A 37 4.26 -8.55 -12.70
CA LEU A 37 4.25 -9.75 -13.53
C LEU A 37 5.47 -9.81 -14.45
N LEU A 38 5.81 -8.71 -15.14
CA LEU A 38 6.97 -8.65 -16.02
C LEU A 38 8.29 -8.85 -15.26
N VAL A 39 8.47 -8.19 -14.13
CA VAL A 39 9.71 -8.26 -13.34
C VAL A 39 9.88 -9.65 -12.71
N ILE A 40 8.85 -10.19 -12.06
CA ILE A 40 8.94 -11.46 -11.31
C ILE A 40 8.99 -12.65 -12.28
N SER A 41 8.14 -12.67 -13.31
CA SER A 41 8.17 -13.75 -14.30
C SER A 41 9.39 -13.65 -15.22
N GLY A 42 9.78 -12.44 -15.61
CA GLY A 42 10.99 -12.19 -16.40
C GLY A 42 12.25 -12.63 -15.67
N SER A 43 12.41 -12.25 -14.40
CA SER A 43 13.53 -12.72 -13.56
C SER A 43 13.50 -14.24 -13.35
N THR A 44 12.31 -14.84 -13.24
CA THR A 44 12.17 -16.30 -13.17
C THR A 44 12.63 -16.99 -14.46
N VAL A 45 12.27 -16.48 -15.64
CA VAL A 45 12.70 -17.02 -16.94
C VAL A 45 14.21 -16.85 -17.13
N VAL A 46 14.76 -15.68 -16.80
CA VAL A 46 16.20 -15.44 -16.86
C VAL A 46 16.96 -16.38 -15.91
N GLY A 47 16.48 -16.49 -14.66
CA GLY A 47 17.03 -17.42 -13.67
C GLY A 47 16.98 -18.88 -14.13
N PHE A 48 15.90 -19.27 -14.81
CA PHE A 48 15.76 -20.60 -15.39
C PHE A 48 16.82 -20.87 -16.46
N ILE A 49 17.01 -19.94 -17.40
CA ILE A 49 18.01 -20.08 -18.48
C ILE A 49 19.43 -20.15 -17.89
N ILE A 50 19.75 -19.30 -16.92
CA ILE A 50 21.07 -19.29 -16.27
C ILE A 50 21.32 -20.61 -15.54
N LEU A 51 20.40 -21.04 -14.68
CA LEU A 51 20.54 -22.27 -13.92
C LEU A 51 20.52 -23.51 -14.81
N GLU A 52 19.78 -23.50 -15.92
CA GLU A 52 19.81 -24.56 -16.92
C GLU A 52 21.21 -24.72 -17.52
N LYS A 53 21.89 -23.62 -17.87
CA LYS A 53 23.27 -23.68 -18.37
C LYS A 53 24.24 -24.27 -17.36
N ILE A 54 24.06 -23.98 -16.08
CA ILE A 54 24.94 -24.44 -14.99
C ILE A 54 24.67 -25.91 -14.65
N LEU A 55 23.41 -26.27 -14.39
CA LEU A 55 23.02 -27.57 -13.87
C LEU A 55 22.74 -28.61 -14.95
N LYS A 56 22.51 -28.17 -16.19
CA LYS A 56 22.19 -29.01 -17.36
C LYS A 56 21.03 -29.99 -17.11
N ASN A 57 20.14 -29.66 -16.19
CA ASN A 57 19.00 -30.48 -15.80
C ASN A 57 17.77 -29.61 -15.54
N LYS A 58 16.89 -29.52 -16.53
CA LYS A 58 15.68 -28.67 -16.50
C LYS A 58 14.77 -28.97 -15.31
N ILE A 59 14.62 -30.24 -14.92
CA ILE A 59 13.74 -30.64 -13.81
C ILE A 59 14.29 -30.12 -12.47
N LYS A 60 15.59 -30.30 -12.22
CA LYS A 60 16.23 -29.81 -10.99
C LYS A 60 16.17 -28.29 -10.90
N VAL A 61 16.42 -27.61 -12.01
CA VAL A 61 16.33 -26.14 -12.12
C VAL A 61 14.93 -25.64 -11.78
N ALA A 62 13.90 -26.24 -12.37
CA ALA A 62 12.51 -25.88 -12.12
C ALA A 62 12.16 -25.98 -10.62
N LEU A 63 12.54 -27.08 -9.97
CA LEU A 63 12.27 -27.32 -8.56
C LEU A 63 13.03 -26.36 -7.64
N ILE A 64 14.31 -26.07 -7.95
CA ILE A 64 15.11 -25.10 -7.19
C ILE A 64 14.51 -23.69 -7.31
N LEU A 65 14.11 -23.26 -8.50
CA LEU A 65 13.47 -21.95 -8.70
C LEU A 65 12.12 -21.85 -8.00
N THR A 66 11.34 -22.92 -8.01
CA THR A 66 10.05 -22.93 -7.30
C THR A 66 10.27 -22.85 -5.79
N LEU A 67 11.24 -23.59 -5.26
CA LEU A 67 11.61 -23.49 -3.85
C LEU A 67 12.07 -22.07 -3.50
N PHE A 68 12.90 -21.45 -4.35
CA PHE A 68 13.32 -20.07 -4.18
C PHE A 68 12.12 -19.10 -4.12
N LEU A 69 11.22 -19.15 -5.11
CA LEU A 69 10.05 -18.26 -5.18
C LEU A 69 9.15 -18.43 -3.95
N VAL A 70 8.87 -19.67 -3.55
CA VAL A 70 8.05 -19.95 -2.35
C VAL A 70 8.70 -19.36 -1.11
N LEU A 71 9.99 -19.58 -0.88
CA LEU A 71 10.69 -19.04 0.29
C LEU A 71 10.80 -17.52 0.24
N PHE A 72 11.08 -16.95 -0.92
CA PHE A 72 11.26 -15.51 -1.09
C PHE A 72 9.99 -14.72 -0.78
N PHE A 73 8.84 -15.16 -1.31
CA PHE A 73 7.56 -14.47 -1.11
C PHE A 73 6.80 -14.89 0.15
N SER A 74 7.10 -16.04 0.76
CA SER A 74 6.54 -16.38 2.08
C SER A 74 7.27 -15.69 3.25
N TYR A 75 8.49 -15.19 3.03
CA TYR A 75 9.33 -14.62 4.08
C TYR A 75 8.64 -13.50 4.87
N GLY A 76 8.13 -12.47 4.20
CA GLY A 76 7.52 -11.31 4.87
C GLY A 76 6.21 -11.68 5.58
N HIS A 77 5.43 -12.61 5.02
CA HIS A 77 4.23 -13.12 5.70
C HIS A 77 4.57 -13.86 7.00
N ILE A 78 5.62 -14.68 7.02
CA ILE A 78 6.08 -15.36 8.24
C ILE A 78 6.68 -14.33 9.22
N TYR A 79 7.43 -13.35 8.73
CA TYR A 79 7.94 -12.24 9.54
C TYR A 79 6.81 -11.51 10.27
N ASN A 80 5.76 -11.11 9.55
CA ASN A 80 4.62 -10.39 10.12
C ASN A 80 3.88 -11.21 11.18
N ILE A 81 3.73 -12.52 10.97
CA ILE A 81 3.14 -13.41 11.97
C ILE A 81 4.01 -13.50 13.23
N LEU A 82 5.34 -13.56 13.06
CA LEU A 82 6.28 -13.75 14.17
C LEU A 82 6.66 -12.47 14.90
N ASN A 83 6.50 -11.30 14.28
CA ASN A 83 6.84 -10.01 14.86
C ASN A 83 6.04 -9.70 16.13
N ASP A 84 4.82 -10.23 16.24
CA ASP A 84 3.97 -10.06 17.43
C ASP A 84 4.30 -11.07 18.55
N PHE A 85 5.15 -12.08 18.30
CA PHE A 85 5.54 -13.07 19.29
C PHE A 85 6.81 -12.66 20.04
N THR A 86 6.63 -11.93 21.13
CA THR A 86 7.67 -11.74 22.15
C THR A 86 7.48 -12.77 23.27
N ALA A 87 8.38 -13.74 23.38
CA ALA A 87 8.39 -14.70 24.49
C ALA A 87 9.63 -14.46 25.37
N GLU A 88 9.42 -14.18 26.66
CA GLU A 88 10.50 -14.04 27.67
C GLU A 88 11.65 -13.08 27.25
N GLY A 89 11.33 -11.97 26.58
CA GLY A 89 12.32 -11.00 26.11
C GLY A 89 13.06 -11.39 24.83
N PHE A 90 12.73 -12.54 24.23
CA PHE A 90 13.20 -12.94 22.92
C PHE A 90 12.17 -12.54 21.85
N ASP A 91 12.58 -11.61 21.00
CA ASP A 91 11.83 -11.18 19.83
C ASP A 91 12.21 -12.09 18.65
N LEU A 92 11.34 -13.06 18.38
CA LEU A 92 11.48 -14.05 17.29
C LEU A 92 11.28 -13.43 15.91
N GLY A 93 10.62 -12.28 15.83
CA GLY A 93 10.34 -11.56 14.59
C GLY A 93 11.59 -11.03 13.91
N LYS A 94 12.65 -10.70 14.66
CA LYS A 94 13.85 -10.06 14.07
C LYS A 94 14.40 -10.80 12.85
N HIS A 95 14.60 -10.08 11.75
CA HIS A 95 15.13 -10.63 10.49
C HIS A 95 16.40 -11.48 10.68
N ARG A 96 17.29 -11.11 11.61
CA ARG A 96 18.53 -11.85 11.91
C ARG A 96 18.28 -13.31 12.35
N TYR A 97 17.16 -13.59 13.00
CA TYR A 97 16.81 -14.93 13.45
C TYR A 97 16.02 -15.67 12.38
N LEU A 98 15.10 -15.00 11.70
CA LEU A 98 14.25 -15.60 10.67
C LEU A 98 15.02 -15.98 9.39
N LEU A 99 16.10 -15.26 9.05
CA LEU A 99 16.96 -15.60 7.91
C LEU A 99 17.66 -16.96 8.06
N ILE A 100 17.94 -17.39 9.30
CA ILE A 100 18.66 -18.65 9.58
C ILE A 100 17.87 -19.86 9.07
N PRO A 101 16.61 -20.12 9.51
CA PRO A 101 15.84 -21.26 9.03
C PRO A 101 15.52 -21.17 7.54
N PHE A 102 15.21 -19.99 7.00
CA PHE A 102 14.95 -19.83 5.55
C PHE A 102 16.18 -20.19 4.70
N THR A 103 17.36 -19.71 5.10
CA THR A 103 18.62 -20.06 4.44
C THR A 103 18.93 -21.55 4.59
N ALA A 104 18.72 -22.13 5.77
CA ALA A 104 18.93 -23.55 6.01
C ALA A 104 18.02 -24.43 5.15
N ILE A 105 16.73 -24.08 5.03
CA ILE A 105 15.77 -24.79 4.15
C ILE A 105 16.19 -24.65 2.69
N PHE A 106 16.56 -23.45 2.25
CA PHE A 106 16.95 -23.21 0.86
C PHE A 106 18.21 -24.01 0.47
N VAL A 107 19.27 -23.91 1.29
CA VAL A 107 20.54 -24.62 1.06
C VAL A 107 20.34 -26.13 1.12
N SER A 108 19.59 -26.63 2.11
CA SER A 108 19.29 -28.06 2.22
C SER A 108 18.49 -28.57 1.02
N GLY A 109 17.52 -27.81 0.54
CA GLY A 109 16.74 -28.12 -0.66
C GLY A 109 17.59 -28.17 -1.92
N ILE A 110 18.48 -27.19 -2.12
CA ILE A 110 19.46 -27.21 -3.22
C ILE A 110 20.33 -28.45 -3.13
N ILE A 111 20.95 -28.72 -1.98
CA ILE A 111 21.82 -29.89 -1.78
C ILE A 111 21.06 -31.19 -2.10
N TYR A 112 19.82 -31.32 -1.63
CA TYR A 112 18.96 -32.46 -1.91
C TYR A 112 18.72 -32.64 -3.41
N PHE A 113 18.29 -31.59 -4.12
CA PHE A 113 18.01 -31.68 -5.56
C PHE A 113 19.28 -31.93 -6.39
N LEU A 114 20.42 -31.39 -5.98
CA LEU A 114 21.70 -31.64 -6.65
C LEU A 114 22.17 -33.08 -6.44
N LYS A 115 22.17 -33.57 -5.19
CA LYS A 115 22.70 -34.90 -4.84
C LYS A 115 21.78 -36.05 -5.18
N THR A 116 20.47 -35.82 -5.30
CA THR A 116 19.53 -36.91 -5.57
C THR A 116 19.75 -37.51 -6.97
N LYS A 117 19.81 -38.85 -7.00
CA LYS A 117 19.84 -39.67 -8.21
C LYS A 117 18.45 -40.23 -8.57
N ARG A 118 17.42 -39.94 -7.75
CA ARG A 118 16.04 -40.37 -7.98
C ARG A 118 15.44 -39.61 -9.16
N LYS A 119 14.53 -40.25 -9.90
CA LYS A 119 13.71 -39.57 -10.91
C LYS A 119 12.75 -38.60 -10.22
N LEU A 120 12.78 -37.33 -10.61
CA LEU A 120 11.97 -36.27 -10.01
C LEU A 120 10.69 -35.96 -10.82
N ASP A 121 10.34 -36.82 -11.78
CA ASP A 121 9.19 -36.64 -12.67
C ASP A 121 7.87 -36.55 -11.88
N ASN A 122 7.69 -37.42 -10.87
CA ASN A 122 6.48 -37.40 -10.04
C ASN A 122 6.39 -36.13 -9.18
N VAL A 123 7.51 -35.69 -8.60
CA VAL A 123 7.57 -34.44 -7.82
C VAL A 123 7.21 -33.25 -8.71
N THR A 124 7.72 -33.24 -9.94
CA THR A 124 7.41 -32.21 -10.95
C THR A 124 5.93 -32.22 -11.30
N LYS A 125 5.34 -33.40 -11.54
CA LYS A 125 3.90 -33.55 -11.81
C LYS A 125 3.04 -33.03 -10.67
N ILE A 126 3.36 -33.39 -9.41
CA ILE A 126 2.64 -32.90 -8.23
C ILE A 126 2.77 -31.38 -8.14
N THR A 127 3.97 -30.83 -8.32
CA THR A 127 4.23 -29.37 -8.26
C THR A 127 3.48 -28.61 -9.34
N ASN A 128 3.41 -29.15 -10.55
CA ASN A 128 2.56 -28.62 -11.63
C ASN A 128 1.08 -28.60 -11.25
N VAL A 129 0.54 -29.71 -10.73
CA VAL A 129 -0.86 -29.79 -10.31
C VAL A 129 -1.15 -28.78 -9.20
N MET A 130 -0.27 -28.66 -8.20
CA MET A 130 -0.40 -27.66 -7.13
C MET A 130 -0.42 -26.24 -7.70
N SER A 131 0.51 -25.91 -8.60
CA SER A 131 0.58 -24.56 -9.18
C SER A 131 -0.67 -24.21 -9.99
N VAL A 132 -1.24 -25.16 -10.74
CA VAL A 132 -2.49 -24.95 -11.48
C VAL A 132 -3.67 -24.80 -10.51
N ALA A 133 -3.78 -25.66 -9.50
CA ALA A 133 -4.85 -25.60 -8.51
C ALA A 133 -4.87 -24.26 -7.78
N ILE A 134 -3.70 -23.77 -7.34
CA ILE A 134 -3.56 -22.48 -6.68
C ILE A 134 -4.00 -21.33 -7.61
N MET A 135 -3.55 -21.34 -8.87
CA MET A 135 -3.93 -20.31 -9.84
C MET A 135 -5.44 -20.35 -10.15
N LEU A 136 -6.06 -21.52 -10.16
CA LEU A 136 -7.52 -21.66 -10.34
C LEU A 136 -8.29 -21.08 -9.15
N ILE A 137 -7.84 -21.32 -7.91
CA ILE A 137 -8.45 -20.74 -6.71
C ILE A 137 -8.40 -19.22 -6.78
N ILE A 138 -7.25 -18.63 -7.11
CA ILE A 138 -7.11 -17.17 -7.23
C ILE A 138 -7.99 -16.62 -8.36
N SER A 139 -8.02 -17.31 -9.50
CA SER A 139 -8.87 -16.90 -10.63
C SER A 139 -10.35 -16.88 -10.25
N MET A 140 -10.81 -17.86 -9.46
CA MET A 140 -12.18 -17.86 -8.94
C MET A 140 -12.45 -16.66 -8.04
N THR A 141 -11.52 -16.30 -7.14
CA THR A 141 -11.65 -15.08 -6.31
C THR A 141 -11.74 -13.81 -7.14
N VAL A 142 -10.94 -13.70 -8.21
CA VAL A 142 -11.02 -12.56 -9.14
C VAL A 142 -12.38 -12.55 -9.84
N ILE A 143 -12.83 -13.68 -10.38
CA ILE A 143 -14.12 -13.80 -11.07
C ILE A 143 -15.28 -13.42 -10.14
N THR A 144 -15.30 -13.89 -8.88
CA THR A 144 -16.38 -13.55 -7.94
C THR A 144 -16.42 -12.05 -7.66
N ASN A 145 -15.28 -11.41 -7.42
CA ASN A 145 -15.23 -9.96 -7.19
C ASN A 145 -15.70 -9.16 -8.42
N VAL A 146 -15.33 -9.60 -9.63
CA VAL A 146 -15.77 -8.95 -10.88
C VAL A 146 -17.28 -9.12 -11.09
N LEU A 147 -17.81 -10.33 -10.87
CA LEU A 147 -19.25 -10.60 -11.01
C LEU A 147 -20.10 -9.82 -9.99
N GLU A 148 -19.57 -9.59 -8.79
CA GLU A 148 -20.22 -8.79 -7.75
C GLU A 148 -20.04 -7.27 -7.95
N GLY A 149 -19.27 -6.83 -8.95
CA GLY A 149 -18.94 -5.41 -9.15
C GLY A 149 -17.99 -4.83 -8.09
N ASN A 150 -17.33 -5.69 -7.30
CA ASN A 150 -16.39 -5.34 -6.23
C ASN A 150 -14.95 -5.15 -6.76
N PHE A 151 -14.77 -4.36 -7.82
CA PHE A 151 -13.46 -4.07 -8.40
C PHE A 151 -13.30 -2.58 -8.75
N TYR A 152 -12.05 -2.12 -8.83
CA TYR A 152 -11.70 -0.75 -9.22
C TYR A 152 -12.20 -0.42 -10.63
N GLY A 153 -12.87 0.72 -10.82
CA GLY A 153 -13.38 1.16 -12.12
C GLY A 153 -14.56 0.36 -12.67
N SER A 154 -15.40 -0.23 -11.80
CA SER A 154 -16.63 -0.91 -12.24
C SER A 154 -17.56 0.02 -13.04
N GLN A 155 -17.86 -0.37 -14.29
CA GLN A 155 -18.70 0.38 -15.24
C GLN A 155 -20.16 0.58 -14.81
N THR A 156 -20.59 -0.04 -13.71
CA THR A 156 -21.91 0.23 -13.11
C THR A 156 -21.98 1.61 -12.45
N LEU A 157 -20.84 2.30 -12.31
CA LEU A 157 -20.72 3.64 -11.77
C LEU A 157 -20.24 4.55 -12.92
N ASP A 158 -21.08 5.49 -13.35
CA ASP A 158 -21.01 6.24 -14.62
C ASP A 158 -19.89 7.31 -14.68
N TYR A 159 -18.78 7.13 -13.95
CA TYR A 159 -17.73 8.14 -13.72
C TYR A 159 -16.30 7.57 -13.84
N GLU A 160 -15.37 8.38 -14.35
CA GLU A 160 -13.93 8.04 -14.40
C GLU A 160 -13.30 8.12 -12.99
N GLU A 161 -12.78 6.99 -12.50
CA GLU A 161 -12.20 6.89 -11.15
C GLU A 161 -10.74 7.37 -11.08
N ASN A 162 -10.48 8.39 -10.27
CA ASN A 162 -9.12 8.79 -9.85
C ASN A 162 -8.71 8.09 -8.55
N PHE A 163 -7.44 7.69 -8.44
CA PHE A 163 -6.93 6.91 -7.30
C PHE A 163 -7.12 7.66 -5.97
N LEU A 164 -7.83 7.04 -5.01
CA LEU A 164 -8.04 7.51 -3.63
C LEU A 164 -8.43 8.99 -3.44
N GLY A 165 -9.13 9.59 -4.40
CA GLY A 165 -9.53 11.00 -4.27
C GLY A 165 -8.33 11.98 -4.25
N MET A 166 -7.18 11.53 -4.75
CA MET A 166 -5.93 12.25 -4.71
C MET A 166 -5.34 12.39 -6.10
N GLY A 167 -4.77 13.55 -6.36
CA GLY A 167 -4.26 13.89 -7.66
C GLY A 167 -3.04 13.02 -7.96
N SER A 168 -3.04 12.34 -9.10
CA SER A 168 -1.77 11.92 -9.72
C SER A 168 -1.09 13.16 -10.29
N SER A 169 -0.59 14.05 -9.43
CA SER A 169 0.32 15.10 -9.86
C SER A 169 1.68 14.44 -10.12
N GLN A 170 1.87 14.10 -11.40
CA GLN A 170 3.12 13.78 -12.09
C GLN A 170 3.54 12.31 -12.10
N GLU A 171 3.74 11.81 -13.32
CA GLU A 171 4.61 10.67 -13.59
C GLU A 171 5.94 10.87 -12.87
N PHE A 172 6.46 9.82 -12.23
CA PHE A 172 7.76 9.84 -11.59
C PHE A 172 8.84 10.35 -12.57
N ASN A 173 9.37 11.55 -12.31
CA ASN A 173 10.50 12.08 -13.05
C ASN A 173 11.78 11.86 -12.24
N PRO A 174 12.81 11.18 -12.79
CA PRO A 174 14.10 11.00 -12.12
C PRO A 174 14.77 12.32 -11.68
N ASN A 175 14.44 13.44 -12.33
CA ASN A 175 14.94 14.77 -11.94
C ASN A 175 14.29 15.29 -10.65
N ASP A 176 13.15 14.74 -10.24
CA ASP A 176 12.47 15.10 -8.99
C ASP A 176 13.12 14.47 -7.76
N LEU A 177 14.01 13.48 -7.93
CA LEU A 177 14.84 12.96 -6.84
C LEU A 177 15.88 13.99 -6.34
N PHE A 178 16.18 15.00 -7.16
CA PHE A 178 17.25 15.97 -6.92
C PHE A 178 16.74 17.42 -6.91
N SER A 179 15.47 17.66 -7.19
CA SER A 179 14.85 18.98 -7.09
C SER A 179 14.19 19.12 -5.72
N ASN A 180 14.19 20.34 -5.16
CA ASN A 180 13.54 20.61 -3.87
C ASN A 180 12.08 21.03 -4.16
N PRO A 181 11.09 20.11 -4.06
CA PRO A 181 9.74 20.35 -4.56
C PRO A 181 9.05 21.54 -3.88
N SER A 182 9.37 21.80 -2.61
CA SER A 182 8.84 22.92 -1.82
C SER A 182 9.16 24.30 -2.43
N SER A 183 10.29 24.44 -3.11
CA SER A 183 10.71 25.74 -3.65
C SER A 183 9.84 26.25 -4.81
N LYS A 184 9.28 25.34 -5.62
CA LYS A 184 8.45 25.70 -6.78
C LYS A 184 7.03 26.05 -6.35
N SER A 185 6.46 25.25 -5.46
CA SER A 185 5.12 25.45 -4.91
C SER A 185 5.00 26.73 -4.07
N ILE A 186 6.03 27.09 -3.29
CA ILE A 186 6.05 28.34 -2.50
C ILE A 186 6.00 29.58 -3.42
N ILE A 187 6.72 29.55 -4.55
CA ILE A 187 6.71 30.64 -5.54
C ILE A 187 5.31 30.78 -6.18
N ASP A 188 4.64 29.66 -6.45
CA ASP A 188 3.28 29.66 -7.00
C ASP A 188 2.27 30.27 -6.00
N ILE A 189 2.39 29.96 -4.69
CA ILE A 189 1.53 30.55 -3.63
C ILE A 189 1.74 32.08 -3.52
N GLN A 190 2.99 32.54 -3.56
CA GLN A 190 3.32 33.96 -3.38
C GLN A 190 2.79 34.86 -4.51
N ASN A 191 2.55 34.28 -5.69
CA ASN A 191 2.05 35.00 -6.86
C ASN A 191 0.51 35.06 -6.94
N MET A 192 -0.22 34.38 -6.05
CA MET A 192 -1.68 34.39 -6.05
C MET A 192 -2.23 35.63 -5.32
N LEU A 193 -3.24 36.27 -5.92
CA LEU A 193 -3.94 37.42 -5.35
C LEU A 193 -4.70 36.99 -4.07
N ARG A 194 -4.51 37.72 -2.96
CA ARG A 194 -5.21 37.49 -1.69
C ARG A 194 -6.14 38.65 -1.37
N ASP A 195 -7.36 38.34 -0.93
CA ASP A 195 -8.21 39.31 -0.24
C ASP A 195 -7.81 39.35 1.25
N ASN A 196 -7.21 40.46 1.68
CA ASN A 196 -6.67 40.62 3.04
C ASN A 196 -7.73 40.71 4.15
N ASN A 197 -9.01 40.61 3.83
CA ASN A 197 -10.11 40.76 4.79
C ASN A 197 -10.59 39.44 5.41
N LEU A 198 -10.08 38.29 4.95
CA LEU A 198 -10.47 36.97 5.43
C LEU A 198 -9.30 36.31 6.19
N PRO A 199 -9.56 35.64 7.33
CA PRO A 199 -8.50 35.01 8.12
C PRO A 199 -8.00 33.72 7.44
N ASP A 200 -6.72 33.41 7.62
CA ASP A 200 -6.19 32.10 7.23
C ASP A 200 -6.83 30.98 8.08
N ILE A 201 -7.10 29.83 7.46
CA ILE A 201 -7.75 28.68 8.10
C ILE A 201 -6.81 27.48 8.06
N TYR A 202 -6.43 26.99 9.24
CA TYR A 202 -5.65 25.78 9.41
C TYR A 202 -6.55 24.63 9.82
N TYR A 203 -6.61 23.59 8.99
CA TYR A 203 -7.40 22.38 9.27
C TYR A 203 -6.47 21.18 9.46
N ILE A 204 -6.17 20.87 10.72
CA ILE A 204 -5.19 19.83 11.12
C ILE A 204 -5.94 18.59 11.60
N ILE A 205 -5.66 17.45 10.97
CA ILE A 205 -6.23 16.14 11.35
C ILE A 205 -5.08 15.22 11.76
N PRO A 206 -4.86 14.98 13.06
CA PRO A 206 -3.92 13.98 13.51
C PRO A 206 -4.45 12.57 13.24
N ASP A 207 -3.63 11.69 12.64
CA ASP A 207 -4.01 10.30 12.42
C ASP A 207 -3.90 9.49 13.72
N GLU A 208 -4.88 8.63 13.97
CA GLU A 208 -5.00 7.77 15.16
C GLU A 208 -4.90 8.46 16.54
N TYR A 209 -5.05 9.78 16.63
CA TYR A 209 -5.03 10.49 17.92
C TYR A 209 -6.31 10.24 18.75
N GLY A 210 -6.15 9.59 19.89
CA GLY A 210 -7.24 9.25 20.80
C GLY A 210 -7.80 10.44 21.58
N SER A 211 -9.10 10.40 21.87
CA SER A 211 -9.73 11.39 22.76
C SER A 211 -9.19 11.28 24.19
N TYR A 212 -9.30 12.36 24.98
CA TYR A 212 -8.91 12.32 26.41
C TYR A 212 -9.56 11.15 27.16
N HIS A 213 -10.84 10.89 26.90
CA HIS A 213 -11.55 9.76 27.50
C HIS A 213 -10.97 8.42 27.05
N GLY A 214 -10.73 8.23 25.75
CA GLY A 214 -10.17 6.98 25.23
C GLY A 214 -8.75 6.71 25.72
N LEU A 215 -7.90 7.72 25.75
CA LEU A 215 -6.53 7.61 26.28
C LEU A 215 -6.53 7.23 27.78
N LYS A 216 -7.41 7.85 28.57
CA LYS A 216 -7.50 7.56 30.00
C LYS A 216 -8.07 6.17 30.28
N GLU A 217 -9.15 5.78 29.58
CA GLU A 217 -9.84 4.51 29.82
C GLU A 217 -9.04 3.30 29.34
N PHE A 218 -8.52 3.35 28.11
CA PHE A 218 -7.90 2.17 27.47
C PHE A 218 -6.38 2.11 27.64
N PHE A 219 -5.72 3.25 27.89
CA PHE A 219 -4.26 3.32 27.97
C PHE A 219 -3.75 3.82 29.33
N ASN A 220 -4.64 4.16 30.27
CA ASN A 220 -4.30 4.76 31.57
C ASN A 220 -3.38 5.99 31.42
N TYR A 221 -3.55 6.74 30.33
CA TYR A 221 -2.75 7.91 30.00
C TYR A 221 -3.56 9.19 30.27
N ASP A 222 -3.03 10.06 31.14
CA ASP A 222 -3.64 11.36 31.43
C ASP A 222 -3.08 12.42 30.48
N ASN A 223 -3.91 12.86 29.54
CA ASN A 223 -3.56 13.91 28.58
C ASN A 223 -4.09 15.31 28.96
N SER A 224 -4.42 15.54 30.24
CA SER A 224 -5.03 16.79 30.69
C SER A 224 -4.12 18.01 30.52
N ASP A 225 -2.80 17.85 30.60
CA ASP A 225 -1.84 18.93 30.40
C ASP A 225 -1.96 19.56 29.00
N PHE A 226 -2.07 18.73 27.96
CA PHE A 226 -2.25 19.21 26.59
C PHE A 226 -3.59 19.92 26.38
N ILE A 227 -4.67 19.36 26.95
CA ILE A 227 -6.00 19.97 26.89
C ILE A 227 -6.03 21.33 27.61
N ASN A 228 -5.39 21.41 28.77
CA ASN A 228 -5.28 22.66 29.52
C ASN A 228 -4.43 23.69 28.78
N TYR A 229 -3.35 23.27 28.12
CA TYR A 229 -2.55 24.13 27.26
C TYR A 229 -3.40 24.75 26.13
N LEU A 230 -4.19 23.94 25.42
CA LEU A 230 -5.07 24.44 24.35
C LEU A 230 -6.10 25.46 24.88
N LYS A 231 -6.77 25.15 26.01
CA LYS A 231 -7.72 26.07 26.66
C LYS A 231 -7.05 27.39 27.08
N GLN A 232 -5.84 27.33 27.64
CA GLN A 232 -5.08 28.54 28.03
C GLN A 232 -4.67 29.39 26.82
N LYS A 233 -4.46 28.77 25.66
CA LYS A 233 -4.22 29.46 24.39
C LYS A 233 -5.49 30.01 23.72
N GLY A 234 -6.65 29.82 24.35
CA GLY A 234 -7.93 30.32 23.85
C GLY A 234 -8.64 29.40 22.86
N PHE A 235 -8.14 28.18 22.63
CA PHE A 235 -8.84 27.21 21.80
C PHE A 235 -10.10 26.70 22.51
N PHE A 236 -11.18 26.57 21.76
CA PHE A 236 -12.36 25.83 22.20
C PHE A 236 -12.07 24.33 22.13
N VAL A 237 -12.13 23.65 23.27
CA VAL A 237 -11.91 22.20 23.36
C VAL A 237 -13.22 21.50 23.69
N ASN A 238 -13.73 20.71 22.74
CA ASN A 238 -14.89 19.86 22.97
C ASN A 238 -14.45 18.50 23.52
N GLU A 239 -14.68 18.28 24.82
CA GLU A 239 -14.29 17.02 25.49
C GLU A 239 -15.14 15.82 25.04
N LYS A 240 -16.32 16.05 24.46
CA LYS A 240 -17.25 15.02 24.01
C LYS A 240 -17.42 15.03 22.48
N SER A 241 -16.29 15.08 21.76
CA SER A 241 -16.24 14.94 20.31
C SER A 241 -16.03 13.50 19.88
N PHE A 242 -16.72 13.08 18.82
CA PHE A 242 -16.58 11.75 18.21
C PHE A 242 -16.34 11.90 16.71
N ALA A 243 -15.50 11.03 16.14
CA ALA A 243 -15.46 10.85 14.70
C ALA A 243 -16.78 10.21 14.23
N ASN A 244 -17.29 10.62 13.08
CA ASN A 244 -18.51 10.04 12.51
C ASN A 244 -18.33 8.57 12.13
N TYR A 245 -17.10 8.17 11.78
CA TYR A 245 -16.78 6.82 11.32
C TYR A 245 -15.39 6.38 11.82
N PRO A 246 -15.17 5.08 12.09
CA PRO A 246 -13.95 4.58 12.72
C PRO A 246 -12.78 4.35 11.75
N ARG A 247 -12.91 4.73 10.48
CA ARG A 247 -11.95 4.47 9.40
C ARG A 247 -11.63 5.77 8.69
N THR A 248 -10.37 5.98 8.35
CA THR A 248 -9.84 7.25 7.81
C THR A 248 -10.66 7.76 6.63
N ILE A 249 -10.88 6.93 5.60
CA ILE A 249 -11.60 7.37 4.40
C ILE A 249 -13.03 7.82 4.72
N GLN A 250 -13.78 7.08 5.53
CA GLN A 250 -15.14 7.48 5.90
C GLN A 250 -15.15 8.72 6.80
N SER A 251 -14.23 8.80 7.77
CA SER A 251 -14.13 9.95 8.68
C SER A 251 -13.82 11.23 7.91
N VAL A 252 -12.77 11.22 7.08
CA VAL A 252 -12.36 12.37 6.27
C VAL A 252 -13.43 12.74 5.24
N SER A 253 -14.02 11.75 4.57
CA SER A 253 -15.11 11.96 3.61
C SER A 253 -16.32 12.66 4.23
N SER A 254 -16.73 12.22 5.43
CA SER A 254 -17.84 12.83 6.16
C SER A 254 -17.51 14.24 6.64
N SER A 255 -16.33 14.44 7.25
CA SER A 255 -15.93 15.75 7.78
C SER A 255 -15.76 16.81 6.69
N LEU A 256 -15.14 16.47 5.55
CA LEU A 256 -14.92 17.40 4.44
C LEU A 256 -16.20 17.72 3.65
N ASN A 257 -17.26 16.93 3.81
CA ASN A 257 -18.55 17.19 3.17
C ASN A 257 -19.64 17.67 4.13
N MET A 258 -19.37 17.62 5.44
CA MET A 258 -20.30 18.00 6.52
C MET A 258 -21.60 17.20 6.47
N GLU A 259 -21.52 15.92 6.08
CA GLU A 259 -22.68 15.02 6.00
C GLU A 259 -22.32 13.58 6.37
N TYR A 260 -23.34 12.80 6.72
CA TYR A 260 -23.22 11.36 6.93
C TYR A 260 -23.16 10.65 5.56
N LEU A 261 -22.66 9.41 5.57
CA LEU A 261 -22.43 8.58 4.38
C LEU A 261 -23.59 7.60 4.12
N ASP A 262 -24.78 7.88 4.66
CA ASP A 262 -26.01 7.08 4.47
C ASP A 262 -26.37 6.98 2.99
N LYS A 263 -26.36 8.09 2.24
CA LYS A 263 -26.63 8.09 0.79
C LYS A 263 -25.62 7.27 -0.02
N ILE A 264 -24.34 7.36 0.33
CA ILE A 264 -23.29 6.54 -0.30
C ILE A 264 -23.56 5.06 -0.03
N THR A 265 -23.99 4.73 1.20
CA THR A 265 -24.33 3.35 1.58
C THR A 265 -25.58 2.83 0.84
N GLU A 266 -26.59 3.67 0.64
CA GLU A 266 -27.79 3.34 -0.15
C GLU A 266 -27.45 3.04 -1.61
N GLN A 267 -26.52 3.81 -2.19
CA GLN A 267 -26.08 3.62 -3.58
C GLN A 267 -25.14 2.43 -3.75
N ALA A 268 -24.17 2.26 -2.86
CA ALA A 268 -23.17 1.18 -2.96
C ALA A 268 -23.70 -0.17 -2.46
N GLY A 269 -24.60 -0.15 -1.48
CA GLY A 269 -25.02 -1.32 -0.72
C GLY A 269 -24.12 -1.60 0.50
N ILE A 270 -24.71 -2.15 1.56
CA ILE A 270 -24.04 -2.39 2.86
C ILE A 270 -22.83 -3.34 2.79
N ASN A 271 -22.80 -4.22 1.78
CA ASN A 271 -21.74 -5.20 1.58
C ASN A 271 -20.68 -4.73 0.56
N SER A 272 -20.81 -3.50 0.04
CA SER A 272 -19.84 -2.99 -0.93
C SER A 272 -18.47 -2.85 -0.30
N LYS A 273 -17.47 -3.35 -1.03
CA LYS A 273 -16.06 -3.14 -0.70
C LYS A 273 -15.43 -2.06 -1.57
N SER A 274 -16.20 -1.46 -2.46
CA SER A 274 -15.69 -0.44 -3.38
C SER A 274 -15.45 0.88 -2.65
N TYR A 275 -14.28 1.47 -2.89
CA TYR A 275 -13.91 2.78 -2.35
C TYR A 275 -14.29 3.91 -3.32
N HIS A 276 -14.81 3.59 -4.50
CA HIS A 276 -15.05 4.52 -5.60
C HIS A 276 -15.84 5.78 -5.20
N LEU A 277 -17.05 5.60 -4.64
CA LEU A 277 -17.89 6.73 -4.24
C LEU A 277 -17.24 7.56 -3.13
N LEU A 278 -16.48 6.92 -2.23
CA LEU A 278 -15.78 7.63 -1.15
C LEU A 278 -14.59 8.43 -1.67
N ASN A 279 -13.85 7.88 -2.64
CA ASN A 279 -12.72 8.53 -3.29
C ASN A 279 -13.18 9.79 -4.01
N GLU A 280 -14.24 9.70 -4.81
CA GLU A 280 -14.82 10.86 -5.48
C GLU A 280 -15.31 11.90 -4.46
N HIS A 281 -16.04 11.45 -3.43
CA HIS A 281 -16.62 12.33 -2.42
C HIS A 281 -15.56 13.11 -1.63
N ILE A 282 -14.38 12.53 -1.38
CA ILE A 282 -13.24 13.21 -0.77
C ILE A 282 -12.57 14.17 -1.76
N SER A 283 -12.30 13.71 -2.98
CA SER A 283 -11.70 14.51 -4.06
C SER A 283 -12.49 15.80 -4.30
N ASN A 284 -13.82 15.66 -4.37
CA ASN A 284 -14.76 16.70 -4.74
C ASN A 284 -15.52 17.25 -3.54
N ASN A 285 -14.83 17.48 -2.43
CA ASN A 285 -15.53 17.80 -1.19
C ASN A 285 -16.10 19.24 -1.12
N LYS A 286 -17.15 19.37 -0.31
CA LYS A 286 -17.90 20.61 -0.11
C LYS A 286 -17.12 21.70 0.63
N VAL A 287 -16.27 21.33 1.59
CA VAL A 287 -15.44 22.29 2.35
C VAL A 287 -14.50 23.04 1.40
N MET A 288 -13.67 22.33 0.63
CA MET A 288 -12.76 22.95 -0.34
C MET A 288 -13.52 23.74 -1.40
N SER A 289 -14.64 23.22 -1.90
CA SER A 289 -15.45 23.92 -2.91
C SER A 289 -16.04 25.24 -2.37
N ASN A 290 -16.48 25.26 -1.10
CA ASN A 290 -16.95 26.48 -0.42
C ASN A 290 -15.83 27.49 -0.15
N MET A 291 -14.62 27.02 0.17
CA MET A 291 -13.47 27.91 0.38
C MET A 291 -13.03 28.53 -0.94
N LYS A 292 -12.95 27.74 -2.02
CA LYS A 292 -12.66 28.26 -3.37
C LYS A 292 -13.70 29.28 -3.86
N SER A 293 -14.98 29.10 -3.54
CA SER A 293 -16.02 30.08 -3.90
C SER A 293 -15.90 31.43 -3.17
N ARG A 294 -14.95 31.54 -2.23
CA ARG A 294 -14.62 32.74 -1.45
C ARG A 294 -13.16 33.17 -1.69
N ASP A 295 -12.58 32.72 -2.80
CA ASP A 295 -11.22 33.06 -3.23
C ASP A 295 -10.10 32.63 -2.26
N TYR A 296 -10.35 31.62 -1.42
CA TYR A 296 -9.28 30.98 -0.65
C TYR A 296 -8.41 30.10 -1.55
N ILE A 297 -7.10 30.16 -1.30
CA ILE A 297 -6.11 29.24 -1.86
C ILE A 297 -6.06 28.00 -0.97
N ILE A 298 -6.24 26.82 -1.56
CA ILE A 298 -6.19 25.55 -0.84
C ILE A 298 -4.78 24.98 -0.92
N VAL A 299 -4.10 24.98 0.23
CA VAL A 299 -2.80 24.34 0.41
C VAL A 299 -2.99 23.03 1.16
N ASN A 300 -2.56 21.92 0.56
CA ASN A 300 -2.44 20.64 1.24
C ASN A 300 -0.97 20.43 1.64
N VAL A 301 -0.74 20.06 2.89
CA VAL A 301 0.59 19.75 3.42
C VAL A 301 0.60 18.27 3.79
N GLY A 302 1.29 17.45 2.98
CA GLY A 302 1.53 16.01 3.18
C GLY A 302 0.41 15.26 3.93
N SER A 303 -0.61 14.78 3.22
CA SER A 303 -1.75 14.11 3.85
C SER A 303 -1.44 12.74 4.45
N PHE A 304 -0.24 12.18 4.19
CA PHE A 304 0.17 10.79 4.49
C PHE A 304 -0.82 9.70 4.06
N TRP A 305 -1.80 10.06 3.24
CA TRP A 305 -2.85 9.20 2.76
C TRP A 305 -2.70 9.06 1.24
N GLY A 306 -2.94 7.86 0.72
CA GLY A 306 -2.86 7.44 -0.70
C GLY A 306 -1.63 7.91 -1.51
N PRO A 307 -1.71 7.92 -2.86
CA PRO A 307 -0.53 8.01 -3.71
C PRO A 307 -0.03 9.46 -3.72
N ASN A 308 1.26 9.64 -3.47
CA ASN A 308 1.94 10.95 -3.44
C ASN A 308 1.42 11.98 -2.41
N MET A 309 0.43 11.64 -1.56
CA MET A 309 -0.07 12.46 -0.45
C MET A 309 -0.74 13.80 -0.86
N GLY A 310 -1.26 13.89 -2.09
CA GLY A 310 -1.75 15.14 -2.69
C GLY A 310 -3.25 15.16 -3.02
N PHE A 311 -3.97 16.23 -2.71
CA PHE A 311 -5.39 16.38 -3.09
C PHE A 311 -5.53 16.96 -4.50
N ALA A 312 -6.41 16.37 -5.32
CA ALA A 312 -6.63 16.82 -6.70
C ALA A 312 -7.20 18.25 -6.79
N LYS A 313 -8.03 18.66 -5.81
CA LYS A 313 -8.60 20.00 -5.72
C LYS A 313 -7.74 21.01 -4.96
N ALA A 314 -6.63 20.59 -4.36
CA ALA A 314 -5.70 21.55 -3.76
C ALA A 314 -5.06 22.40 -4.87
N ASP A 315 -4.91 23.70 -4.62
CA ASP A 315 -4.18 24.58 -5.53
C ASP A 315 -2.68 24.30 -5.44
N VAL A 316 -2.22 23.88 -4.25
CA VAL A 316 -0.83 23.50 -3.99
C VAL A 316 -0.75 22.29 -3.07
N ASN A 317 0.07 21.30 -3.45
CA ASN A 317 0.45 20.17 -2.61
C ASN A 317 1.91 20.34 -2.18
N LEU A 318 2.13 20.51 -0.87
CA LEU A 318 3.44 20.63 -0.23
C LEU A 318 3.86 19.29 0.40
N CYS A 319 5.18 19.08 0.50
CA CYS A 319 5.77 17.94 1.19
C CYS A 319 5.31 16.57 0.66
N GLU A 320 5.09 16.45 -0.65
CA GLU A 320 4.69 15.19 -1.28
C GLU A 320 5.78 14.11 -1.11
N PHE A 321 5.35 12.91 -0.70
CA PHE A 321 6.23 11.74 -0.67
C PHE A 321 6.17 11.02 -2.02
N LYS A 322 7.12 11.35 -2.90
CA LYS A 322 7.28 10.66 -4.18
C LYS A 322 7.93 9.29 -3.94
N GLN A 323 7.15 8.22 -4.03
CA GLN A 323 7.68 6.86 -4.01
C GLN A 323 8.53 6.61 -5.28
N ILE A 324 9.66 5.94 -5.12
CA ILE A 324 10.58 5.56 -6.23
C ILE A 324 9.88 4.66 -7.25
N ASN A 325 8.92 3.87 -6.78
CA ASN A 325 8.02 3.09 -7.60
C ASN A 325 6.59 3.47 -7.20
N SER A 326 5.84 4.05 -8.12
CA SER A 326 4.42 4.41 -7.90
C SER A 326 3.48 3.22 -8.01
N ASN A 327 3.98 2.03 -8.40
CA ASN A 327 3.16 0.82 -8.47
C ASN A 327 2.99 0.22 -7.06
N SER A 328 1.81 0.45 -6.47
CA SER A 328 1.44 0.02 -5.12
C SER A 328 1.58 -1.49 -4.95
N LEU A 329 1.13 -2.27 -5.94
CA LEU A 329 1.22 -3.72 -5.92
C LEU A 329 2.67 -4.23 -5.84
N MET A 330 3.59 -3.65 -6.61
CA MET A 330 5.02 -3.99 -6.55
C MET A 330 5.62 -3.63 -5.20
N ASN A 331 5.27 -2.47 -4.64
CA ASN A 331 5.76 -2.07 -3.32
C ASN A 331 5.30 -3.04 -2.23
N GLU A 332 4.02 -3.44 -2.26
CA GLU A 332 3.49 -4.44 -1.33
C GLU A 332 4.21 -5.80 -1.49
N LEU A 333 4.45 -6.23 -2.73
CA LEU A 333 5.20 -7.47 -3.00
C LEU A 333 6.65 -7.41 -2.51
N LEU A 334 7.30 -6.24 -2.58
CA LEU A 334 8.66 -6.07 -2.05
C LEU A 334 8.64 -6.09 -0.51
N LEU A 335 7.72 -5.35 0.11
CA LEU A 335 7.53 -5.29 1.56
C LEU A 335 7.21 -6.68 2.15
N SER A 336 6.34 -7.44 1.48
CA SER A 336 5.93 -8.78 1.92
C SER A 336 6.93 -9.90 1.55
N SER A 337 8.08 -9.55 0.94
CA SER A 337 9.13 -10.50 0.55
C SER A 337 10.35 -10.46 1.46
N MET A 338 11.36 -11.27 1.13
CA MET A 338 12.67 -11.21 1.79
C MET A 338 13.38 -9.85 1.63
N LEU A 339 12.95 -9.00 0.68
CA LEU A 339 13.48 -7.64 0.50
C LEU A 339 12.79 -6.58 1.36
N GLY A 340 11.78 -6.93 2.18
CA GLY A 340 10.99 -5.97 2.94
C GLY A 340 11.83 -5.05 3.82
N TYR A 341 12.78 -5.61 4.56
CA TYR A 341 13.72 -4.81 5.37
C TYR A 341 14.51 -3.78 4.55
N ILE A 342 14.97 -4.16 3.36
CA ILE A 342 15.74 -3.27 2.49
C ILE A 342 14.83 -2.17 1.95
N GLN A 343 13.62 -2.52 1.54
CA GLN A 343 12.61 -1.59 1.05
C GLN A 343 12.23 -0.54 2.12
N GLU A 344 12.02 -0.97 3.37
CA GLU A 344 11.77 -0.07 4.50
C GLU A 344 12.94 0.89 4.71
N ARG A 345 14.17 0.39 4.75
CA ARG A 345 15.37 1.24 4.93
C ARG A 345 15.59 2.21 3.78
N PHE A 346 15.25 1.82 2.56
CA PHE A 346 15.39 2.69 1.40
C PHE A 346 14.39 3.87 1.42
N THR A 347 13.23 3.68 2.03
CA THR A 347 12.14 4.69 2.07
C THR A 347 12.10 5.49 3.38
N GLU A 348 12.79 5.03 4.43
CA GLU A 348 12.83 5.63 5.77
C GLU A 348 13.24 7.11 5.75
N GLN A 349 14.34 7.43 5.07
CA GLN A 349 14.86 8.81 5.05
C GLN A 349 13.89 9.75 4.32
N SER A 350 13.38 9.34 3.15
CA SER A 350 12.38 10.13 2.41
C SER A 350 11.09 10.33 3.21
N ARG A 351 10.65 9.33 4.00
CA ARG A 351 9.47 9.47 4.88
C ARG A 351 9.74 10.47 6.00
N ARG A 352 10.94 10.42 6.59
CA ARG A 352 11.38 11.38 7.61
C ARG A 352 11.44 12.80 7.06
N ASP A 353 11.98 12.98 5.86
CA ASP A 353 12.11 14.29 5.23
C ASP A 353 10.72 14.88 4.90
N ALA A 354 9.77 14.07 4.45
CA ALA A 354 8.38 14.50 4.26
C ALA A 354 7.71 14.95 5.57
N ILE A 355 7.93 14.21 6.66
CA ILE A 355 7.40 14.59 8.00
C ILE A 355 8.01 15.91 8.48
N LEU A 356 9.34 16.06 8.37
CA LEU A 356 10.01 17.28 8.79
C LEU A 356 9.59 18.49 7.95
N CYS A 357 9.45 18.32 6.64
CA CYS A 357 8.88 19.34 5.76
C CYS A 357 7.50 19.78 6.23
N ALA A 358 6.61 18.84 6.58
CA ALA A 358 5.27 19.19 7.05
C ALA A 358 5.28 20.03 8.33
N PHE A 359 6.22 19.77 9.25
CA PHE A 359 6.41 20.58 10.45
C PHE A 359 7.05 21.94 10.20
N ASP A 360 7.89 22.07 9.17
CA ASP A 360 8.53 23.35 8.80
C ASP A 360 7.56 24.30 8.08
N GLU A 361 6.51 23.76 7.42
CA GLU A 361 5.49 24.53 6.69
C GLU A 361 4.26 24.91 7.54
N LEU A 362 4.11 24.32 8.74
CA LEU A 362 3.04 24.63 9.72
C LEU A 362 3.50 25.68 10.73
#